data_AF-A0A3L6JD74-F1
#
_entry.id   AF-A0A3L6JD74-F1
#
_cell.length_a   1.000
_cell.length_b   1.000
_cell.length_c   1.000
_cell.angle_alpha   90.00
_cell.angle_beta   90.00
_cell.angle_gamma   90.00
#
_symmetry.space_group_name_H-M   'P 1'
#
loop_
_entity.id
_entity.type
_entity.pdbx_description
1 polymer ?
#
loop_
_entity_poly.entity_id
_entity_poly.type
_entity_poly.pdbx_seq_one_letter_code
_entity_poly.pdbx_strand_id
1 'polypeptide(L)'
;SSVKDPIIVSDVKTHFEAVDAEYAYLSQRFGRKGTHWKLLLQSLLGTDGKQIDKIDIELSNGQSVTLFFDITKYFGVFEAPYTLIHSKTRRK
;
A
#
# COMPACT_ATOMS: atom_id res chain seq x y z
N SER A 1 -17.10 4.22 -11.88
CA SER A 1 -17.13 4.63 -10.45
C SER A 1 -15.95 5.52 -10.17
N SER A 2 -16.15 6.73 -9.65
CA SER A 2 -15.05 7.60 -9.24
C SER A 2 -14.61 7.24 -7.82
N VAL A 3 -13.29 7.14 -7.60
CA VAL A 3 -12.70 7.12 -6.26
C VAL A 3 -12.96 8.51 -5.66
N LYS A 4 -13.82 8.60 -4.65
CA LYS A 4 -14.04 9.85 -3.92
C LYS A 4 -13.10 9.87 -2.72
N ASP A 5 -12.28 10.92 -2.64
CA ASP A 5 -11.42 11.28 -1.50
C ASP A 5 -10.52 10.15 -0.98
N PRO A 6 -9.51 9.71 -1.75
CA PRO A 6 -8.57 8.72 -1.26
C PRO A 6 -7.73 9.29 -0.12
N ILE A 7 -7.41 8.43 0.85
CA ILE A 7 -6.48 8.74 1.93
C ILE A 7 -5.08 8.85 1.32
N ILE A 8 -4.46 10.01 1.48
CA ILE A 8 -3.12 10.24 0.94
C ILE A 8 -2.12 9.59 1.89
N VAL A 9 -1.36 8.61 1.40
CA VAL A 9 -0.16 8.13 2.08
C VAL A 9 0.97 9.08 1.69
N SER A 10 1.65 9.67 2.67
CA SER A 10 2.81 10.56 2.46
C SER A 10 3.99 10.15 3.35
N ASP A 11 5.17 10.67 3.03
CA ASP A 11 6.41 10.54 3.80
C ASP A 11 6.95 9.10 3.97
N VAL A 12 6.59 8.20 3.05
CA VAL A 12 7.14 6.84 2.94
C VAL A 12 8.20 6.78 1.84
N LYS A 13 9.15 5.87 1.95
CA LYS A 13 10.27 5.72 1.00
C LYS A 13 10.16 4.48 0.13
N THR A 14 9.44 3.47 0.60
CA THR A 14 9.32 2.18 -0.06
C THR A 14 7.86 1.74 -0.13
N HIS A 15 7.58 0.79 -1.01
CA HIS A 15 6.26 0.15 -1.07
C HIS A 15 5.89 -0.52 0.27
N PHE A 16 6.87 -1.12 0.97
CA PHE A 16 6.62 -1.74 2.27
C PHE A 16 6.21 -0.71 3.34
N GLU A 17 6.88 0.44 3.39
CA GLU A 17 6.50 1.53 4.29
C GLU A 17 5.10 2.09 3.97
N ALA A 18 4.72 2.14 2.68
CA ALA A 18 3.37 2.53 2.28
C ALA A 18 2.31 1.55 2.81
N VAL A 19 2.55 0.25 2.64
CA VAL A 19 1.67 -0.81 3.17
C VAL A 19 1.57 -0.71 4.69
N ASP A 20 2.69 -0.56 5.39
CA ASP A 20 2.68 -0.41 6.85
C ASP A 20 1.87 0.81 7.31
N ALA A 21 1.97 1.93 6.59
CA ALA A 21 1.18 3.13 6.85
C ALA A 21 -0.33 2.91 6.66
N GLU A 22 -0.73 2.18 5.60
CA GLU A 22 -2.13 1.81 5.36
C GLU A 22 -2.68 0.96 6.52
N TYR A 23 -1.94 -0.08 6.94
CA TYR A 23 -2.36 -0.95 8.04
C TYR A 23 -2.33 -0.25 9.41
N ALA A 24 -1.41 0.70 9.62
CA ALA A 24 -1.39 1.55 10.80
C ALA A 24 -2.62 2.45 10.85
N TYR A 25 -3.00 3.07 9.73
CA TYR A 25 -4.22 3.86 9.62
C TYR A 25 -5.46 3.04 9.98
N LEU A 26 -5.59 1.83 9.40
CA LEU A 26 -6.69 0.92 9.72
C LEU A 26 -6.72 0.56 11.21
N SER A 27 -5.54 0.33 11.79
CA SER A 27 -5.42 -0.05 13.20
C SER A 27 -5.78 1.09 14.15
N GLN A 28 -5.39 2.33 13.80
CA GLN A 28 -5.76 3.51 14.56
C GLN A 28 -7.26 3.80 14.48
N ARG A 29 -7.86 3.62 13.29
CA ARG A 29 -9.26 3.97 13.04
C ARG A 29 -10.26 2.91 13.50
N PHE A 30 -9.94 1.64 13.31
CA PHE A 30 -10.85 0.51 13.55
C PHE A 30 -10.37 -0.43 14.65
N GLY A 31 -9.22 -0.18 15.27
CA GLY A 31 -8.65 -1.04 16.31
C GLY A 31 -7.84 -2.21 15.75
N ARG A 32 -7.60 -3.23 16.59
CA ARG A 32 -6.70 -4.35 16.26
C ARG A 32 -7.25 -5.27 15.15
N LYS A 33 -6.44 -5.51 14.10
CA LYS A 33 -6.69 -6.52 13.04
C LYS A 33 -6.87 -7.92 13.63
N GLY A 34 -7.82 -8.69 13.10
CA GLY A 34 -8.20 -10.02 13.57
C GLY A 34 -9.10 -10.02 14.81
N THR A 35 -9.31 -8.87 15.46
CA THR A 35 -10.24 -8.72 16.58
C THR A 35 -11.39 -7.78 16.24
N HIS A 36 -11.07 -6.56 15.81
CA HIS A 36 -12.06 -5.52 15.53
C HIS A 36 -12.39 -5.41 14.04
N TRP A 37 -11.48 -5.88 13.20
CA TRP A 37 -11.69 -5.94 11.75
C TRP A 37 -10.83 -7.03 11.12
N LYS A 38 -11.24 -7.53 9.96
CA LYS A 38 -10.47 -8.47 9.13
C LYS A 38 -10.37 -7.94 7.70
N LEU A 39 -9.26 -8.26 7.05
CA LEU A 39 -9.08 -7.95 5.63
C LEU A 39 -9.97 -8.88 4.79
N LEU A 40 -10.75 -8.31 3.88
CA LEU A 40 -11.49 -9.07 2.88
C LEU A 40 -10.72 -9.14 1.57
N LEU A 41 -10.27 -7.98 1.07
CA LEU A 41 -9.54 -7.87 -0.19
C LEU A 41 -8.64 -6.65 -0.17
N GLN A 42 -7.46 -6.77 -0.76
CA GLN A 42 -6.60 -5.65 -1.12
C GLN A 42 -6.30 -5.74 -2.61
N SER A 43 -6.47 -4.64 -3.34
CA SER A 43 -6.27 -4.60 -4.79
C SER A 43 -5.77 -3.25 -5.26
N LEU A 44 -4.76 -3.27 -6.13
CA LEU A 44 -4.26 -2.09 -6.82
C LEU A 44 -5.18 -1.69 -7.98
N LEU A 45 -5.59 -0.43 -8.01
CA LEU A 45 -6.33 0.20 -9.11
C LEU A 45 -5.43 1.21 -9.80
N GLY A 46 -5.16 0.99 -11.09
CA GLY A 46 -4.54 1.99 -11.96
C GLY A 46 -5.62 2.81 -12.65
N THR A 47 -5.71 4.11 -12.33
CA THR A 47 -6.64 5.04 -13.00
C THR A 47 -5.91 6.33 -13.32
N ASP A 48 -5.85 6.74 -14.59
CA ASP A 48 -5.42 8.07 -15.05
C ASP A 48 -4.10 8.58 -14.42
N GLY A 49 -3.08 7.72 -14.41
CA GLY A 49 -1.76 8.06 -13.84
C GLY A 49 -1.69 8.07 -12.32
N LYS A 50 -2.80 7.76 -11.64
CA LYS A 50 -2.84 7.49 -10.21
C LYS A 50 -2.74 6.00 -9.92
N GLN A 51 -2.11 5.72 -8.80
CA GLN A 51 -1.98 4.38 -8.23
C GLN A 51 -2.73 4.40 -6.93
N ILE A 52 -3.88 3.72 -6.93
CA ILE A 52 -4.80 3.70 -5.81
C ILE A 52 -4.79 2.29 -5.25
N ASP A 53 -4.44 2.12 -3.98
CA ASP A 53 -4.68 0.86 -3.30
C ASP A 53 -6.09 0.85 -2.71
N LYS A 54 -6.86 -0.18 -3.04
CA LYS A 54 -8.21 -0.38 -2.51
C LYS A 54 -8.16 -1.48 -1.46
N ILE A 55 -8.58 -1.16 -0.25
CA ILE A 55 -8.69 -2.11 0.86
C ILE A 55 -10.14 -2.26 1.28
N ASP A 56 -10.66 -3.47 1.16
CA ASP A 56 -11.95 -3.88 1.70
C ASP A 56 -11.73 -4.62 3.04
N ILE A 57 -12.40 -4.16 4.09
CA ILE A 57 -12.39 -4.78 5.42
C ILE A 57 -13.80 -5.12 5.88
N GLU A 58 -13.92 -6.08 6.79
CA GLU A 58 -15.13 -6.33 7.57
C GLU A 58 -14.86 -6.00 9.03
N LEU A 59 -15.71 -5.18 9.64
CA LEU A 59 -15.68 -4.82 11.05
C LEU A 59 -16.32 -5.94 11.89
N SER A 60 -16.02 -5.99 13.18
CA SER A 60 -16.54 -7.02 14.11
C SER A 60 -18.06 -7.00 14.28
N ASN A 61 -18.72 -5.92 13.89
CA ASN A 61 -20.19 -5.82 13.84
C ASN A 61 -20.79 -6.35 12.52
N GLY A 62 -19.97 -6.91 11.61
CA GLY A 62 -20.37 -7.43 10.32
C GLY A 62 -20.45 -6.41 9.18
N GLN A 63 -20.17 -5.13 9.46
CA GLN A 63 -20.19 -4.09 8.43
C GLN A 63 -18.94 -4.16 7.54
N SER A 64 -19.14 -4.11 6.22
CA SER A 64 -18.04 -3.95 5.26
C SER A 64 -17.71 -2.48 5.01
N VAL A 65 -16.41 -2.18 4.94
CA VAL A 65 -15.87 -0.85 4.65
C VAL A 65 -14.85 -0.97 3.54
N THR A 66 -14.97 -0.10 2.53
CA THR A 66 -13.98 0.06 1.47
C THR A 66 -13.23 1.36 1.68
N LEU A 67 -11.91 1.29 1.63
CA LEU A 67 -11.01 2.44 1.73
C LEU A 67 -10.12 2.48 0.48
N PHE A 68 -9.78 3.70 0.07
CA PHE A 68 -8.90 3.95 -1.06
C PHE A 68 -7.72 4.76 -0.56
N PHE A 69 -6.51 4.33 -0.89
CA PHE A 69 -5.26 4.99 -0.53
C PHE A 69 -4.59 5.48 -1.81
N ASP A 70 -4.28 6.77 -1.90
CA ASP A 70 -3.51 7.33 -3.01
C ASP A 70 -2.03 7.10 -2.73
N ILE A 71 -1.46 6.10 -3.40
CA ILE A 71 -0.05 5.71 -3.32
C ILE A 71 0.75 6.18 -4.54
N THR A 72 0.17 7.07 -5.36
CA THR A 72 0.74 7.53 -6.64
C THR A 72 2.17 8.05 -6.50
N LYS A 73 2.49 8.72 -5.39
CA LYS A 73 3.83 9.28 -5.15
C LYS A 73 4.92 8.22 -4.95
N TYR A 74 4.56 6.96 -4.70
CA TYR A 74 5.50 5.90 -4.27
C TYR A 74 5.42 4.62 -5.10
N PHE A 75 4.36 4.46 -5.88
CA PHE A 75 4.23 3.32 -6.77
C PHE A 75 5.35 3.29 -7.81
N GLY A 76 6.11 2.20 -7.85
CA GLY A 76 7.24 2.04 -8.77
C GLY A 76 8.57 2.64 -8.27
N VAL A 77 8.62 3.20 -7.06
CA VAL A 77 9.88 3.43 -6.35
C VAL A 77 10.39 2.08 -5.86
N PHE A 78 10.87 1.27 -6.80
CA PHE A 78 11.82 0.21 -6.50
C PHE A 78 13.07 0.91 -5.99
N GLU A 79 13.58 0.51 -4.83
CA GLU A 79 14.95 0.86 -4.49
C GLU A 79 15.86 0.41 -5.65
N ALA A 80 16.36 1.35 -6.44
CA ALA A 80 17.34 1.05 -7.46
C ALA A 80 18.68 0.73 -6.78
N PRO A 81 19.47 -0.20 -7.33
CA PRO A 81 19.23 -1.63 -7.42
C PRO A 81 20.09 -2.38 -6.37
N TYR A 82 19.76 -3.65 -6.09
CA TYR A 82 20.78 -4.62 -5.69
C TYR A 82 21.89 -4.58 -6.74
N THR A 83 23.00 -3.91 -6.43
CA THR A 83 24.20 -3.95 -7.25
C THR A 83 24.78 -5.35 -7.14
N LEU A 84 24.39 -6.26 -8.03
CA LEU A 84 25.20 -7.43 -8.34
C LEU A 84 26.48 -6.91 -8.99
N ILE A 85 27.51 -6.76 -8.17
CA ILE A 85 28.88 -6.49 -8.62
C ILE A 85 29.25 -7.65 -9.54
N HIS A 86 29.13 -7.46 -10.86
CA HIS A 86 29.81 -8.34 -11.80
C HIS A 86 31.30 -8.15 -11.55
N SER A 87 31.90 -9.17 -10.97
CA SER A 87 33.34 -9.28 -10.75
C SER A 87 34.09 -8.90 -12.02
N LYS A 88 34.99 -7.91 -11.91
CA LYS A 88 36.00 -7.65 -12.92
C LYS A 88 36.74 -8.95 -13.21
N THR A 89 36.61 -9.45 -14.44
CA THR A 89 37.65 -10.32 -15.00
C THR A 89 38.33 -9.54 -16.13
N ARG A 90 39.38 -8.80 -15.77
CA ARG A 90 40.48 -8.59 -16.71
C ARG A 90 41.35 -9.84 -16.62
N ARG A 91 41.36 -10.66 -17.66
CA ARG A 91 42.50 -11.55 -17.91
C ARG A 91 43.39 -10.86 -18.95
N LYS A 92 44.69 -10.86 -18.61
CA LYS A 92 45.81 -10.43 -19.43
C LYS A 92 45.90 -11.25 -20.70
#